data_AF-A0A7C5NQ29-F1
#
_entry.id   AF-A0A7C5NQ29-F1
#
_cell.length_a   1.000
_cell.length_b   1.000
_cell.length_c   1.000
_cell.angle_alpha   90.00
_cell.angle_beta   90.00
_cell.angle_gamma   90.00
#
_symmetry.space_group_name_H-M   'P 1'
#
loop_
_entity.id
_entity.type
_entity.pdbx_description
1 polymer ?
#
loop_
_entity_poly.entity_id
_entity_poly.type
_entity_poly.pdbx_seq_one_letter_code
_entity_poly.pdbx_strand_id
1 'polypeptide(L)'
;MKTVVEKILNDAKIAYKESIKIENELLEDCLLSIIGNAQSILNEKIESKQKNQSYRNNNQELDEVKKVHRKVPRWLNNPSQYNYKILTTFMTLSNNNTTPISISLLKKHSNIEDDKFISHFNQMKTISERNHAKVFDENYGEVKLWKPIATFIIDLYKKH
;
A
#
# COMPACT_ATOMS: atom_id res chain seq x y z
N MET A 1 -21.97 -16.78 -13.24
CA MET A 1 -21.50 -17.78 -12.23
C MET A 1 -21.63 -17.24 -10.80
N LYS A 2 -21.04 -16.09 -10.42
CA LYS A 2 -21.19 -15.52 -9.06
C LYS A 2 -22.66 -15.28 -8.67
N THR A 3 -23.41 -14.61 -9.54
CA THR A 3 -24.85 -14.37 -9.40
C THR A 3 -25.69 -15.66 -9.29
N VAL A 4 -25.23 -16.75 -9.90
CA VAL A 4 -25.91 -18.05 -9.85
C VAL A 4 -25.65 -18.73 -8.49
N VAL A 5 -24.41 -18.70 -8.00
CA VAL A 5 -24.05 -19.28 -6.69
C VAL A 5 -24.69 -18.48 -5.54
N GLU A 6 -24.76 -17.15 -5.64
CA GLU A 6 -25.47 -16.31 -4.66
C GLU A 6 -26.96 -16.64 -4.59
N LYS A 7 -27.59 -16.87 -5.75
CA LYS A 7 -28.99 -17.32 -5.83
C LYS A 7 -29.16 -18.70 -5.18
N ILE A 8 -28.30 -19.66 -5.51
CA ILE A 8 -28.31 -21.01 -4.90
C ILE A 8 -28.17 -20.92 -3.37
N LEU A 9 -27.26 -20.09 -2.86
CA LEU A 9 -27.07 -19.89 -1.43
C LEU A 9 -28.33 -19.32 -0.76
N ASN A 10 -28.99 -18.36 -1.41
CA ASN A 10 -30.21 -17.78 -0.88
C ASN A 10 -31.38 -18.78 -0.88
N ASP A 11 -31.57 -19.49 -1.99
CA ASP A 11 -32.62 -20.49 -2.13
C ASP A 11 -32.42 -21.64 -1.13
N ALA A 12 -31.18 -22.12 -0.94
CA ALA A 12 -30.85 -23.16 0.04
C ALA A 12 -31.10 -22.72 1.49
N LYS A 13 -30.82 -21.46 1.85
CA LYS A 13 -31.13 -20.91 3.18
C LYS A 13 -32.64 -20.83 3.44
N ILE A 14 -33.43 -20.51 2.43
CA ILE A 14 -34.89 -20.49 2.54
C ILE A 14 -35.39 -21.92 2.75
N ALA A 15 -34.97 -22.87 1.90
CA ALA A 15 -35.35 -24.27 2.02
C ALA A 15 -34.97 -24.87 3.39
N TYR A 16 -33.81 -24.49 3.95
CA TYR A 16 -33.36 -24.98 5.26
C TYR A 16 -34.29 -24.53 6.40
N LYS A 17 -34.81 -23.30 6.32
CA LYS A 17 -35.77 -22.81 7.31
C LYS A 17 -37.11 -23.55 7.22
N GLU A 18 -37.51 -23.94 6.02
CA GLU A 18 -38.74 -24.73 5.83
C GLU A 18 -38.53 -26.19 6.23
N SER A 19 -37.34 -26.78 6.02
CA SER A 19 -37.05 -28.16 6.42
C SER A 19 -37.14 -28.36 7.93
N ILE A 20 -36.70 -27.36 8.72
CA ILE A 20 -36.86 -27.35 10.18
C ILE A 20 -38.33 -27.43 10.59
N LYS A 21 -39.23 -26.72 9.88
CA LYS A 21 -40.66 -26.71 10.22
C LYS A 21 -41.35 -28.04 9.95
N ILE A 22 -40.81 -28.84 9.03
CA ILE A 22 -41.33 -30.17 8.69
C ILE A 22 -40.51 -31.29 9.36
N GLU A 23 -39.61 -30.94 10.29
CA GLU A 23 -38.78 -31.87 11.08
C GLU A 23 -38.05 -32.91 10.22
N ASN A 24 -37.50 -32.48 9.07
CA ASN A 24 -36.79 -33.36 8.15
C ASN A 24 -35.28 -33.20 8.27
N GLU A 25 -34.70 -33.92 9.22
CA GLU A 25 -33.26 -33.88 9.55
C GLU A 25 -32.36 -34.19 8.35
N LEU A 26 -32.73 -35.18 7.52
CA LEU A 26 -31.94 -35.54 6.33
C LEU A 26 -31.89 -34.39 5.31
N LEU A 27 -32.99 -33.66 5.16
CA LEU A 27 -33.06 -32.50 4.28
C LEU A 27 -32.27 -31.32 4.87
N GLU A 28 -32.33 -31.12 6.19
CA GLU A 28 -31.53 -30.11 6.89
C GLU A 28 -30.02 -30.31 6.66
N ASP A 29 -29.52 -31.53 6.87
CA ASP A 29 -28.10 -31.88 6.68
C ASP A 29 -27.64 -31.63 5.23
N CYS A 30 -28.46 -32.04 4.26
CA CYS A 30 -28.19 -31.81 2.85
C CYS A 30 -28.09 -30.32 2.53
N LEU A 31 -29.03 -29.52 3.05
CA LEU A 31 -29.07 -28.08 2.81
C LEU A 31 -27.91 -27.35 3.51
N LEU A 32 -27.52 -27.77 4.70
CA LEU A 32 -26.32 -27.25 5.37
C LEU A 32 -25.05 -27.51 4.57
N SER A 33 -24.91 -28.72 4.00
CA SER A 33 -23.80 -29.05 3.11
C SER A 33 -23.78 -28.16 1.85
N ILE A 34 -24.94 -27.94 1.21
CA ILE A 34 -25.07 -27.06 0.05
C ILE A 34 -24.69 -25.62 0.39
N ILE A 35 -25.16 -25.11 1.53
CA ILE A 35 -24.83 -23.76 2.03
C ILE A 35 -23.31 -23.63 2.24
N GLY A 36 -22.69 -24.60 2.91
CA GLY A 36 -21.25 -24.61 3.17
C GLY A 36 -20.43 -24.63 1.88
N ASN A 37 -20.78 -25.49 0.93
CA ASN A 37 -20.11 -25.59 -0.37
C ASN A 37 -20.26 -24.29 -1.19
N ALA A 38 -21.46 -23.71 -1.24
CA ALA A 38 -21.70 -22.45 -1.94
C ALA A 38 -20.91 -21.29 -1.32
N GLN A 39 -20.81 -21.23 0.01
CA GLN A 39 -19.98 -20.26 0.72
C GLN A 39 -18.49 -20.43 0.43
N SER A 40 -17.99 -21.67 0.44
CA SER A 40 -16.60 -21.98 0.09
C SER A 40 -16.23 -21.49 -1.31
N ILE A 41 -17.07 -21.78 -2.32
CA ILE A 41 -16.87 -21.32 -3.71
C ILE A 41 -16.85 -19.79 -3.84
N LEU A 42 -17.67 -19.09 -3.04
CA LEU A 42 -17.67 -17.62 -3.01
C LEU A 42 -16.40 -17.07 -2.36
N ASN A 43 -15.89 -17.74 -1.33
CA ASN A 43 -14.69 -17.33 -0.57
C ASN A 43 -13.40 -17.58 -1.36
N GLU A 44 -13.26 -18.71 -2.06
CA GLU A 44 -12.08 -19.01 -2.91
C GLU A 44 -11.80 -17.91 -3.95
N LYS A 45 -12.87 -17.30 -4.49
CA LYS A 45 -12.76 -16.17 -5.43
C LYS A 45 -12.35 -14.85 -4.80
N ILE A 46 -12.65 -14.65 -3.52
CA ILE A 46 -12.22 -13.48 -2.75
C ILE A 46 -10.73 -13.63 -2.42
N GLU A 47 -10.33 -14.79 -1.91
CA GLU A 47 -8.94 -15.10 -1.55
C GLU A 47 -8.00 -15.01 -2.76
N SER A 48 -8.38 -15.58 -3.91
CA SER A 48 -7.59 -15.49 -5.16
C SER A 48 -7.42 -14.06 -5.68
N LYS A 49 -8.43 -13.18 -5.54
CA LYS A 49 -8.30 -11.76 -5.90
C LYS A 49 -7.38 -11.00 -4.94
N GLN A 50 -7.52 -11.22 -3.64
CA GLN A 50 -6.65 -10.61 -2.62
C GLN A 50 -5.20 -11.06 -2.79
N LYS A 51 -4.98 -12.34 -3.06
CA LYS A 51 -3.64 -12.90 -3.32
C LYS A 51 -2.99 -12.26 -4.55
N ASN A 52 -3.72 -12.16 -5.66
CA ASN A 52 -3.22 -11.51 -6.88
C ASN A 52 -2.91 -10.01 -6.69
N GLN A 53 -3.72 -9.29 -5.91
CA GLN A 53 -3.47 -7.88 -5.62
C GLN A 53 -2.27 -7.70 -4.68
N SER A 54 -2.12 -8.56 -3.68
CA SER A 54 -0.92 -8.58 -2.82
C SER A 54 0.36 -8.86 -3.63
N TYR A 55 0.35 -9.84 -4.55
CA TYR A 55 1.50 -10.10 -5.43
C TYR A 55 1.85 -8.90 -6.32
N ARG A 56 0.84 -8.24 -6.91
CA ARG A 56 1.07 -7.03 -7.72
C ARG A 56 1.67 -5.90 -6.90
N ASN A 57 1.15 -5.65 -5.70
CA ASN A 57 1.66 -4.62 -4.80
C ASN A 57 3.11 -4.91 -4.39
N ASN A 58 3.43 -6.18 -4.06
CA ASN A 58 4.79 -6.59 -3.72
C ASN A 58 5.76 -6.38 -4.88
N ASN A 59 5.36 -6.71 -6.12
CA ASN A 59 6.20 -6.46 -7.30
C ASN A 59 6.41 -4.95 -7.54
N GLN A 60 5.36 -4.14 -7.41
CA GLN A 60 5.47 -2.68 -7.51
C GLN A 60 6.41 -2.11 -6.45
N GLU A 61 6.33 -2.59 -5.21
CA GLU A 61 7.24 -2.21 -4.13
C GLU A 61 8.69 -2.59 -4.43
N LEU A 62 8.95 -3.83 -4.88
CA LEU A 62 10.29 -4.28 -5.24
C LEU A 62 10.91 -3.46 -6.37
N ASP A 63 10.14 -3.14 -7.41
CA ASP A 63 10.62 -2.32 -8.51
C ASP A 63 10.86 -0.87 -8.10
N GLU A 64 10.05 -0.37 -7.16
CA GLU A 64 10.22 0.94 -6.57
C GLU A 64 11.50 1.02 -5.72
N VAL A 65 11.79 -0.01 -4.91
CA VAL A 65 13.04 -0.13 -4.15
C VAL A 65 14.25 -0.09 -5.10
N LYS A 66 14.22 -0.85 -6.21
CA LYS A 66 15.28 -0.80 -7.24
C LYS A 66 15.41 0.60 -7.85
N LYS A 67 14.28 1.30 -8.07
CA LYS A 67 14.27 2.67 -8.58
C LYS A 67 14.93 3.64 -7.60
N VAL A 68 14.68 3.50 -6.30
CA VAL A 68 15.33 4.27 -5.22
C VAL A 68 16.85 4.05 -5.25
N HIS A 69 17.31 2.79 -5.23
CA HIS A 69 18.74 2.47 -5.27
C HIS A 69 19.47 3.07 -6.48
N ARG A 70 18.79 3.17 -7.62
CA ARG A 70 19.35 3.77 -8.84
C ARG A 70 19.33 5.30 -8.85
N LYS A 71 18.25 5.92 -8.33
CA LYS A 71 18.01 7.36 -8.45
C LYS A 71 18.63 8.17 -7.30
N VAL A 72 18.49 7.74 -6.05
CA VAL A 72 18.90 8.53 -4.88
C VAL A 72 20.40 8.87 -4.89
N PRO A 73 21.33 7.95 -5.18
CA PRO A 73 22.75 8.29 -5.26
C PRO A 73 23.04 9.38 -6.31
N ARG A 74 22.28 9.42 -7.41
CA ARG A 74 22.43 10.45 -8.44
C ARG A 74 21.94 11.81 -7.95
N TRP A 75 20.90 11.86 -7.13
CA TRP A 75 20.42 13.14 -6.57
C TRP A 75 21.45 13.74 -5.65
N LEU A 76 22.10 12.92 -4.81
CA LEU A 76 23.16 13.37 -3.91
C LEU A 76 24.34 14.02 -4.64
N ASN A 77 24.57 13.64 -5.90
CA ASN A 77 25.58 14.26 -6.76
C ASN A 77 25.09 15.50 -7.53
N ASN A 78 23.82 15.88 -7.40
CA ASN A 78 23.22 17.00 -8.15
C ASN A 78 22.42 17.95 -7.23
N PRO A 79 23.10 18.85 -6.49
CA PRO A 79 22.47 19.71 -5.48
C PRO A 79 21.40 20.68 -5.98
N SER A 80 21.37 20.94 -7.29
CA SER A 80 20.39 21.82 -7.93
C SER A 80 18.98 21.21 -8.00
N GLN A 81 18.87 19.88 -7.94
CA GLN A 81 17.59 19.19 -8.11
C GLN A 81 16.69 19.33 -6.88
N TYR A 82 15.38 19.46 -7.10
CA TYR A 82 14.41 19.63 -6.02
C TYR A 82 14.32 18.41 -5.09
N ASN A 83 14.42 17.20 -5.63
CA ASN A 83 14.46 15.96 -4.85
C ASN A 83 15.69 15.89 -3.92
N TYR A 84 16.86 16.37 -4.36
CA TYR A 84 18.03 16.52 -3.51
C TYR A 84 17.74 17.48 -2.36
N LYS A 85 17.22 18.68 -2.68
CA LYS A 85 16.92 19.71 -1.67
C LYS A 85 15.94 19.19 -0.63
N ILE A 86 14.84 18.57 -1.05
CA ILE A 86 13.83 18.00 -0.14
C ILE A 86 14.45 16.90 0.73
N LEU A 87 15.20 15.95 0.14
CA LEU A 87 15.81 14.86 0.89
C LEU A 87 16.84 15.37 1.91
N THR A 88 17.74 16.26 1.48
CA THR A 88 18.78 16.88 2.31
C THR A 88 18.17 17.66 3.47
N THR A 89 17.19 18.52 3.21
CA THR A 89 16.47 19.26 4.25
C THR A 89 15.79 18.30 5.22
N PHE A 90 15.15 17.23 4.73
CA PHE A 90 14.56 16.21 5.59
C PHE A 90 15.61 15.54 6.47
N MET A 91 16.73 15.07 5.91
CA MET A 91 17.78 14.36 6.66
C MET A 91 18.36 15.25 7.77
N THR A 92 18.54 16.54 7.50
CA THR A 92 18.98 17.52 8.50
C THR A 92 17.94 17.72 9.61
N LEU A 93 16.68 18.01 9.26
CA LEU A 93 15.63 18.32 10.24
C LEU A 93 15.20 17.11 11.09
N SER A 94 15.16 15.92 10.48
CA SER A 94 14.77 14.66 11.13
C SER A 94 15.90 13.99 11.91
N ASN A 95 17.08 14.62 11.95
CA ASN A 95 18.30 14.03 12.49
C ASN A 95 18.51 12.60 11.95
N ASN A 96 18.65 12.49 10.63
CA ASN A 96 18.78 11.23 9.90
C ASN A 96 17.62 10.25 10.18
N ASN A 97 16.37 10.73 10.10
CA ASN A 97 15.15 9.95 10.29
C ASN A 97 14.94 9.40 11.72
N THR A 98 15.62 9.95 12.74
CA THR A 98 15.34 9.59 14.15
C THR A 98 14.09 10.27 14.68
N THR A 99 13.76 11.47 14.19
CA THR A 99 12.54 12.19 14.54
C THR A 99 11.65 12.41 13.31
N PRO A 100 10.35 12.08 13.37
CA PRO A 100 9.42 12.55 12.35
C PRO A 100 9.36 14.08 12.34
N ILE A 101 9.15 14.64 11.16
CA ILE A 101 8.99 16.09 10.98
C ILE A 101 7.70 16.39 10.23
N SER A 102 7.10 17.55 10.46
CA SER A 102 5.91 17.94 9.73
C SER A 102 6.23 18.33 8.28
N ILE A 103 5.29 18.10 7.37
CA ILE A 103 5.40 18.55 5.98
C ILE A 103 5.57 20.08 5.88
N SER A 104 4.92 20.84 6.76
CA SER A 104 5.02 22.31 6.79
C SER A 104 6.42 22.77 7.17
N LEU A 105 7.07 22.10 8.13
CA LEU A 105 8.44 22.37 8.52
C LEU A 105 9.42 22.06 7.38
N LEU A 106 9.24 20.90 6.74
CA LEU A 106 10.05 20.48 5.60
C LEU A 106 9.93 21.47 4.43
N LYS A 107 8.71 21.88 4.09
CA LYS A 107 8.42 22.88 3.06
C LYS A 107 9.15 24.20 3.34
N LYS A 108 8.97 24.74 4.55
CA LYS A 108 9.57 26.02 4.99
C LYS A 108 11.09 26.04 4.85
N HIS A 109 11.77 24.94 5.13
CA HIS A 109 13.24 24.86 5.13
C HIS A 109 13.83 24.35 3.81
N SER A 110 13.01 23.90 2.85
CA SER A 110 13.50 23.37 1.58
C SER A 110 13.96 24.47 0.60
N ASN A 111 13.55 25.72 0.83
CA ASN A 111 13.80 26.86 -0.07
C ASN A 111 13.34 26.58 -1.52
N ILE A 112 12.13 26.01 -1.64
CA ILE A 112 11.46 25.70 -2.91
C ILE A 112 10.10 26.41 -2.90
N GLU A 113 9.71 26.96 -4.05
CA GLU A 113 8.37 27.51 -4.25
C GLU A 113 7.28 26.47 -3.94
N ASP A 114 6.18 26.92 -3.35
CA ASP A 114 5.13 26.08 -2.78
C ASP A 114 4.60 25.00 -3.74
N ASP A 115 4.22 25.39 -4.95
CA ASP A 115 3.66 24.47 -5.95
C ASP A 115 4.70 23.44 -6.41
N LYS A 116 5.95 23.86 -6.56
CA LYS A 116 7.06 23.00 -6.95
C LYS A 116 7.38 22.00 -5.83
N PHE A 117 7.39 22.45 -4.58
CA PHE A 117 7.59 21.57 -3.43
C PHE A 117 6.52 20.49 -3.38
N ILE A 118 5.23 20.87 -3.41
CA ILE A 118 4.11 19.93 -3.31
C ILE A 118 4.17 18.90 -4.44
N SER A 119 4.40 19.34 -5.68
CA SER A 119 4.51 18.45 -6.84
C SER A 119 5.66 17.45 -6.70
N HIS A 120 6.85 17.89 -6.29
CA HIS A 120 8.01 17.01 -6.15
C HIS A 120 7.88 16.08 -4.94
N PHE A 121 7.39 16.59 -3.81
CA PHE A 121 7.19 15.80 -2.61
C PHE A 121 6.14 14.71 -2.83
N ASN A 122 5.03 15.01 -3.53
CA ASN A 122 4.03 14.00 -3.88
C ASN A 122 4.63 12.89 -4.76
N GLN A 123 5.53 13.23 -5.69
CA GLN A 123 6.25 12.24 -6.49
C GLN A 123 7.30 11.44 -5.71
N MET A 124 7.72 11.92 -4.53
CA MET A 124 8.65 11.25 -3.63
C MET A 124 7.94 10.43 -2.52
N LYS A 125 6.62 10.55 -2.37
CA LYS A 125 5.84 9.81 -1.36
C LYS A 125 4.89 8.76 -1.96
N THR A 126 4.58 8.84 -3.25
CA THR A 126 3.61 7.97 -3.91
C THR A 126 4.33 7.00 -4.86
N ILE A 127 3.97 5.72 -4.81
CA ILE A 127 4.39 4.74 -5.84
C ILE A 127 3.56 4.97 -7.09
N SER A 128 4.21 5.36 -8.18
CA SER A 128 3.59 5.42 -9.50
C SER A 128 4.65 5.22 -10.60
N GLU A 129 4.19 4.89 -11.80
CA GLU A 129 5.07 4.59 -12.93
C GLU A 129 6.07 5.74 -13.22
N ARG A 130 5.59 6.98 -13.17
CA ARG A 130 6.36 8.20 -13.52
C ARG A 130 6.88 8.98 -12.31
N ASN A 131 6.93 8.37 -11.13
CA ASN A 131 7.34 9.07 -9.92
C ASN A 131 8.87 9.36 -9.85
N HIS A 132 9.22 10.17 -8.86
CA HIS A 132 10.59 10.53 -8.55
C HIS A 132 11.24 9.55 -7.58
N ALA A 133 10.90 8.26 -7.63
CA ALA A 133 11.22 7.30 -6.57
C ALA A 133 10.58 7.64 -5.21
N LYS A 134 9.86 6.69 -4.63
CA LYS A 134 9.27 6.82 -3.31
C LYS A 134 10.37 6.70 -2.26
N VAL A 135 10.60 7.78 -1.53
CA VAL A 135 11.55 7.83 -0.40
C VAL A 135 10.87 8.19 0.92
N PHE A 136 9.69 8.79 0.87
CA PHE A 136 8.96 9.21 2.06
C PHE A 136 7.67 8.42 2.27
N ASP A 137 7.33 8.22 3.53
CA ASP A 137 5.98 7.99 4.00
C ASP A 137 5.47 9.26 4.69
N GLU A 138 4.20 9.56 4.49
CA GLU A 138 3.50 10.63 5.19
C GLU A 138 2.31 10.03 5.92
N ASN A 139 2.29 10.17 7.25
CA ASN A 139 1.19 9.74 8.09
C ASN A 139 0.77 10.91 8.97
N TYR A 140 -0.50 11.33 8.88
CA TYR A 140 -1.04 12.44 9.68
C TYR A 140 -0.23 13.74 9.59
N GLY A 141 0.36 14.02 8.42
CA GLY A 141 1.19 15.21 8.18
C GLY A 141 2.63 15.11 8.70
N GLU A 142 3.01 13.98 9.32
CA GLU A 142 4.38 13.65 9.68
C GLU A 142 5.06 12.86 8.56
N VAL A 143 6.29 13.24 8.25
CA VAL A 143 7.12 12.64 7.21
C VAL A 143 8.18 11.76 7.87
N LYS A 144 8.35 10.55 7.33
CA LYS A 144 9.43 9.60 7.67
C LYS A 144 10.00 9.00 6.38
N LEU A 145 11.19 8.41 6.44
CA LEU A 145 11.69 7.58 5.35
C LEU A 145 10.80 6.34 5.18
N TRP A 146 10.55 5.99 3.92
CA TRP A 146 9.82 4.79 3.57
C TRP A 146 10.58 3.55 4.05
N LYS A 147 9.91 2.73 4.88
CA LYS A 147 10.54 1.65 5.66
C LYS A 147 11.47 0.72 4.85
N PRO A 148 11.11 0.25 3.63
CA PRO A 148 11.95 -0.67 2.86
C PRO A 148 13.32 -0.13 2.46
N ILE A 149 13.47 1.20 2.39
CA ILE A 149 14.70 1.87 1.90
C ILE A 149 15.39 2.73 2.96
N ALA A 150 14.81 2.85 4.15
CA ALA A 150 15.25 3.81 5.17
C ALA A 150 16.72 3.61 5.55
N THR A 151 17.12 2.37 5.85
CA THR A 151 18.51 2.03 6.21
C THR A 151 19.48 2.39 5.09
N PHE A 152 19.13 2.07 3.83
CA PHE A 152 19.96 2.39 2.68
C PHE A 152 20.21 3.91 2.54
N ILE A 153 19.15 4.72 2.67
CA ILE A 153 19.29 6.18 2.56
C ILE A 153 20.13 6.75 3.71
N ILE A 154 19.89 6.29 4.94
CA ILE A 154 20.67 6.74 6.11
C ILE A 154 22.15 6.43 5.92
N ASP A 155 22.50 5.20 5.53
CA ASP A 155 23.88 4.79 5.34
C ASP A 155 24.56 5.51 4.17
N LEU A 156 23.80 5.78 3.10
CA LEU A 156 24.28 6.56 1.96
C LEU A 156 24.58 8.00 2.37
N TYR A 157 23.70 8.61 3.16
CA TYR A 157 23.84 10.01 3.58
C TYR A 157 24.94 10.21 4.62
N LYS A 158 25.20 9.22 5.49
CA LYS A 158 26.35 9.25 6.42
C LYS A 158 27.71 9.25 5.72
N LYS A 159 27.76 8.83 4.46
CA LYS A 159 28.99 8.76 3.63
C LYS A 159 29.15 9.95 2.70
N HIS A 160 28.13 10.80 2.58
CA HIS A 160 28.09 12.00 1.74
C HIS A 160 28.53 13.21 2.57
#